data_AF-X1J6K8-F1
#
_entry.id   AF-X1J6K8-F1
#
_cell.length_a   1.000
_cell.length_b   1.000
_cell.length_c   1.000
_cell.angle_alpha   90.00
_cell.angle_beta   90.00
_cell.angle_gamma   90.00
#
_symmetry.space_group_name_H-M   'P 1'
#
loop_
_entity.id
_entity.type
_entity.pdbx_description
1 polymer ?
#
loop_
_entity_poly.entity_id
_entity_poly.type
_entity_poly.pdbx_seq_one_letter_code
_entity_poly.pdbx_strand_id
1 'polypeptide(L)'
;NMASAISYGIPQGYHERVAQIWKNYDSDDGFSYLIDRILHYGINGTSWRCKDKGQEAFWNEWSRRINPGLDNTIPGLDEIQKWNMKHLALGAMAVNQWQWGEMKIGEHTFKVPVAWILHNELSAKLKRKGLVFGKEDVYIKIALKQATSIQNLSHYSRAYELDDIKNNYIKLKNAFALKYNYSPGDNTKEDIEEGSISTNVAPALYPTPPFLTCNEFIALRKQLRALDMQTADGFINKILHWKIGDA
;
A
#
# COMPACT_ATOMS: atom_id res chain seq x y z
N ASN A 1 15.50 24.15 33.40
CA ASN A 1 15.33 24.20 31.93
C ASN A 1 14.81 22.86 31.44
N MET A 2 13.49 22.72 31.32
CA MET A 2 12.87 21.58 30.65
C MET A 2 13.11 21.76 29.14
N ALA A 3 13.89 20.87 28.54
CA ALA A 3 13.99 20.82 27.08
C ALA A 3 12.63 20.37 26.55
N SER A 4 11.88 21.29 25.92
CA SER A 4 10.67 20.95 25.18
C SER A 4 11.08 20.00 24.05
N ALA A 5 10.69 18.74 24.14
CA ALA A 5 10.91 17.78 23.07
C ALA A 5 10.22 18.29 21.79
N ILE A 6 11.03 18.63 20.78
CA ILE A 6 10.50 18.98 19.46
C ILE A 6 9.97 17.68 18.86
N SER A 7 8.64 17.53 18.88
CA SER A 7 7.93 16.43 18.25
C SER A 7 7.99 16.62 16.73
N TYR A 8 8.98 16.04 16.08
CA TYR A 8 9.02 16.00 14.61
C TYR A 8 7.98 15.00 14.12
N GLY A 9 6.88 15.52 13.55
CA GLY A 9 5.88 14.71 12.85
C GLY A 9 6.40 14.23 11.49
N ILE A 10 5.53 13.51 10.76
CA ILE A 10 5.75 13.19 9.35
C ILE A 10 6.25 14.45 8.61
N PRO A 11 7.31 14.37 7.78
CA PRO A 11 7.75 15.50 6.97
C PRO A 11 6.58 16.11 6.21
N GLN A 12 6.44 17.43 6.30
CA GLN A 12 5.39 18.16 5.59
C GLN A 12 5.45 17.79 4.09
N GLY A 13 4.34 17.28 3.55
CA GLY A 13 4.24 16.86 2.15
C GLY A 13 4.63 15.41 1.83
N TYR A 14 5.02 14.56 2.79
CA TYR A 14 5.26 13.13 2.51
C TYR A 14 4.03 12.45 1.89
N HIS A 15 2.86 12.62 2.50
CA HIS A 15 1.61 12.04 1.99
C HIS A 15 1.25 12.57 0.60
N GLU A 16 1.46 13.87 0.36
CA GLU A 16 1.25 14.48 -0.96
C GLU A 16 2.19 13.89 -2.00
N ARG A 17 3.45 13.66 -1.64
CA ARG A 17 4.45 13.02 -2.51
C ARG A 17 4.10 11.57 -2.82
N VAL A 18 3.70 10.77 -1.83
CA VAL A 18 3.25 9.38 -2.05
C VAL A 18 2.01 9.36 -2.94
N ALA A 19 1.01 10.20 -2.66
CA ALA A 19 -0.18 10.33 -3.50
C ALA A 19 0.15 10.74 -4.94
N GLN A 20 1.14 11.62 -5.13
CA GLN A 20 1.60 12.03 -6.44
C GLN A 20 2.32 10.89 -7.21
N ILE A 21 3.09 10.04 -6.53
CA ILE A 21 3.71 8.85 -7.16
C ILE A 21 2.63 7.89 -7.63
N TRP A 22 1.63 7.59 -6.78
CA TRP A 22 0.50 6.74 -7.15
C TRP A 22 -0.27 7.31 -8.36
N LYS A 23 -0.58 8.60 -8.33
CA LYS A 23 -1.19 9.29 -9.48
C LYS A 23 -0.34 9.18 -10.74
N ASN A 24 0.98 9.25 -10.63
CA ASN A 24 1.88 9.09 -11.77
C ASN A 24 1.91 7.64 -12.27
N TYR A 25 1.87 6.65 -11.39
CA TYR A 25 1.72 5.23 -11.76
C TYR A 25 0.43 5.01 -12.54
N ASP A 26 -0.69 5.60 -12.11
CA ASP A 26 -1.99 5.43 -12.77
C ASP A 26 -2.10 6.22 -14.10
N SER A 27 -1.30 7.27 -14.31
CA SER A 27 -1.45 8.18 -15.45
C SER A 27 -0.33 8.16 -16.48
N ASP A 28 0.80 7.50 -16.21
CA ASP A 28 1.92 7.38 -17.16
C ASP A 28 2.24 5.90 -17.45
N ASP A 29 1.81 5.42 -18.62
CA ASP A 29 2.00 4.03 -19.08
C ASP A 29 3.46 3.56 -19.08
N GLY A 30 4.42 4.47 -19.28
CA GLY A 30 5.83 4.08 -19.28
C GLY A 30 6.37 3.92 -17.86
N PHE A 31 5.91 4.75 -16.93
CA PHE A 31 6.28 4.62 -15.52
C PHE A 31 5.64 3.37 -14.89
N SER A 32 4.36 3.10 -15.20
CA SER A 32 3.70 1.87 -14.75
C SER A 32 4.39 0.62 -15.30
N TYR A 33 4.71 0.60 -16.60
CA TYR A 33 5.47 -0.49 -17.22
C TYR A 33 6.82 -0.76 -16.55
N LEU A 34 7.57 0.29 -16.19
CA LEU A 34 8.86 0.14 -15.51
C LEU A 34 8.72 -0.48 -14.12
N ILE A 35 7.75 0.00 -13.33
CA ILE A 35 7.45 -0.54 -12.01
C ILE A 35 7.04 -2.01 -12.16
N ASP A 36 6.10 -2.32 -13.03
CA ASP A 36 5.60 -3.68 -13.22
C ASP A 36 6.72 -4.63 -13.67
N ARG A 37 7.63 -4.20 -14.55
CA ARG A 37 8.83 -5.00 -14.93
C ARG A 37 9.75 -5.31 -13.76
N ILE A 38 9.96 -4.36 -12.85
CA ILE A 38 10.79 -4.57 -11.64
C ILE A 38 10.09 -5.54 -10.68
N LEU A 39 8.77 -5.42 -10.53
CA LEU A 39 7.97 -6.35 -9.72
C LEU A 39 8.04 -7.77 -10.28
N HIS A 40 7.94 -7.92 -11.61
CA HIS A 40 8.09 -9.22 -12.27
C HIS A 40 9.47 -9.85 -12.04
N TYR A 41 10.54 -9.06 -11.95
CA TYR A 41 11.86 -9.58 -11.63
C TYR A 41 11.98 -10.02 -10.16
N GLY A 42 11.30 -9.32 -9.25
CA GLY A 42 11.28 -9.63 -7.82
C GLY A 42 10.46 -10.86 -7.45
N ILE A 43 9.56 -11.31 -8.33
CA ILE A 43 8.59 -12.38 -8.04
C ILE A 43 8.86 -13.55 -8.95
N ASN A 44 9.57 -14.53 -8.42
CA ASN A 44 9.81 -15.80 -9.06
C ASN A 44 8.89 -16.84 -8.43
N GLY A 45 7.91 -17.30 -9.22
CA GLY A 45 6.84 -18.24 -8.87
C GLY A 45 6.92 -18.91 -7.51
N THR A 46 5.93 -18.66 -6.67
CA THR A 46 5.88 -19.26 -5.33
C THR A 46 5.71 -20.78 -5.41
N SER A 47 6.70 -21.48 -4.87
CA SER A 47 6.60 -22.92 -4.62
C SER A 47 6.96 -23.21 -3.18
N TRP A 48 6.06 -23.91 -2.49
CA TRP A 48 6.27 -24.37 -1.14
C TRP A 48 7.05 -25.68 -1.20
N ARG A 49 8.08 -25.78 -0.37
CA ARG A 49 8.83 -27.02 -0.12
C ARG A 49 8.56 -27.45 1.31
N CYS A 50 7.87 -28.56 1.49
CA CYS A 50 7.51 -29.08 2.80
C CYS A 50 8.18 -30.44 3.02
N LYS A 51 8.41 -30.82 4.28
CA LYS A 51 8.93 -32.16 4.60
C LYS A 51 7.93 -33.26 4.22
N ASP A 52 6.64 -32.98 4.43
CA ASP A 52 5.55 -33.84 3.99
C ASP A 52 5.08 -33.45 2.59
N LYS A 53 5.02 -34.43 1.68
CA LYS A 53 4.58 -34.24 0.29
C LYS A 53 3.07 -33.99 0.18
N GLY A 54 2.26 -34.48 1.12
CA GLY A 54 0.83 -34.15 1.17
C GLY A 54 0.61 -32.67 1.47
N GLN A 55 1.29 -32.14 2.48
CA GLN A 55 1.30 -30.71 2.79
C GLN A 55 1.89 -29.85 1.65
N GLU A 56 2.96 -30.32 1.00
CA GLU A 56 3.55 -29.62 -0.14
C GLU A 56 2.53 -29.43 -1.28
N ALA A 57 1.81 -30.49 -1.63
CA ALA A 57 0.77 -30.43 -2.67
C ALA A 57 -0.37 -29.48 -2.27
N PHE A 58 -0.81 -29.54 -1.01
CA PHE A 58 -1.84 -28.65 -0.48
C PHE A 58 -1.44 -27.18 -0.60
N TRP A 59 -0.28 -26.78 -0.09
CA TRP A 59 0.14 -25.38 -0.07
C TRP A 59 0.39 -24.81 -1.46
N ASN A 60 0.89 -25.63 -2.39
CA ASN A 60 1.05 -25.23 -3.78
C ASN A 60 -0.29 -25.09 -4.50
N GLU A 61 -1.32 -25.86 -4.14
CA GLU A 61 -2.66 -25.69 -4.71
C GLU A 61 -3.40 -24.50 -4.09
N TRP A 62 -3.27 -24.31 -2.77
CA TRP A 62 -3.77 -23.14 -2.07
C TRP A 62 -3.15 -21.85 -2.63
N SER A 63 -1.83 -21.82 -2.84
CA SER A 63 -1.14 -20.64 -3.36
C SER A 63 -1.61 -20.25 -4.75
N ARG A 64 -2.07 -21.19 -5.58
CA ARG A 64 -2.68 -20.89 -6.88
C ARG A 64 -4.10 -20.35 -6.77
N ARG A 65 -4.86 -20.82 -5.77
CA ARG A 65 -6.32 -20.59 -5.68
C ARG A 65 -6.72 -19.41 -4.81
N ILE A 66 -5.85 -18.92 -3.94
CA ILE A 66 -6.17 -17.84 -3.01
C ILE A 66 -6.72 -16.60 -3.74
N ASN A 67 -7.64 -15.87 -3.09
CA ASN A 67 -8.50 -14.86 -3.70
C ASN A 67 -9.42 -15.40 -4.83
N PRO A 68 -10.03 -16.59 -4.70
CA PRO A 68 -10.89 -17.09 -5.75
C PRO A 68 -12.17 -16.24 -5.82
N GLY A 69 -12.45 -15.64 -6.98
CA GLY A 69 -13.71 -14.93 -7.22
C GLY A 69 -13.84 -13.58 -6.51
N LEU A 70 -12.72 -12.96 -6.11
CA LEU A 70 -12.73 -11.56 -5.67
C LEU A 70 -12.68 -10.61 -6.89
N ASP A 71 -13.59 -9.65 -6.94
CA ASP A 71 -13.69 -8.68 -8.02
C ASP A 71 -12.36 -7.92 -8.24
N ASN A 72 -11.98 -7.76 -9.51
CA ASN A 72 -10.76 -7.04 -9.93
C ASN A 72 -9.44 -7.58 -9.37
N THR A 73 -9.39 -8.83 -8.93
CA THR A 73 -8.15 -9.47 -8.48
C THR A 73 -7.88 -10.76 -9.25
N ILE A 74 -6.65 -10.93 -9.71
CA ILE A 74 -6.20 -12.19 -10.30
C ILE A 74 -5.89 -13.14 -9.12
N PRO A 75 -6.45 -14.35 -9.08
CA PRO A 75 -6.20 -15.30 -8.00
C PRO A 75 -4.73 -15.75 -8.03
N GLY A 76 -4.20 -16.01 -6.83
CA GLY A 76 -2.85 -16.53 -6.66
C GLY A 76 -1.96 -15.70 -5.73
N LEU A 77 -1.08 -16.39 -5.02
CA LEU A 77 -0.14 -15.81 -4.07
C LEU A 77 0.89 -14.90 -4.75
N ASP A 78 1.27 -15.22 -5.98
CA ASP A 78 2.20 -14.40 -6.75
C ASP A 78 1.60 -13.02 -7.04
N GLU A 79 0.30 -12.94 -7.33
CA GLU A 79 -0.41 -11.68 -7.53
C GLU A 79 -0.48 -10.87 -6.23
N ILE A 80 -0.76 -11.53 -5.12
CA ILE A 80 -0.68 -10.94 -3.78
C ILE A 80 0.72 -10.38 -3.51
N GLN A 81 1.78 -11.11 -3.87
CA GLN A 81 3.16 -10.64 -3.72
C GLN A 81 3.46 -9.45 -4.63
N LYS A 82 2.95 -9.43 -5.86
CA LYS A 82 3.08 -8.28 -6.79
C LYS A 82 2.52 -7.03 -6.17
N TRP A 83 1.32 -7.12 -5.61
CA TRP A 83 0.68 -6.01 -4.93
C TRP A 83 1.43 -5.56 -3.67
N ASN A 84 1.90 -6.50 -2.84
CA ASN A 84 2.75 -6.15 -1.69
C ASN A 84 4.00 -5.37 -2.11
N MET A 85 4.73 -5.89 -3.09
CA MET A 85 5.95 -5.27 -3.58
C MET A 85 5.68 -3.90 -4.23
N LYS A 86 4.54 -3.76 -4.92
CA LYS A 86 4.10 -2.48 -5.49
C LYS A 86 3.87 -1.43 -4.40
N HIS A 87 3.12 -1.77 -3.35
CA HIS A 87 2.89 -0.87 -2.23
C HIS A 87 4.17 -0.53 -1.46
N LEU A 88 5.09 -1.49 -1.29
CA LEU A 88 6.41 -1.22 -0.74
C LEU A 88 7.23 -0.28 -1.63
N ALA A 89 7.21 -0.46 -2.94
CA ALA A 89 7.93 0.37 -3.91
C ALA A 89 7.41 1.81 -3.98
N LEU A 90 6.08 2.00 -3.93
CA LEU A 90 5.45 3.31 -4.13
C LEU A 90 5.19 4.05 -2.81
N GLY A 91 4.83 3.33 -1.74
CA GLY A 91 4.42 3.89 -0.46
C GLY A 91 5.31 3.52 0.73
N ALA A 92 6.41 2.77 0.52
CA ALA A 92 7.30 2.26 1.56
C ALA A 92 6.64 1.27 2.57
N MET A 93 5.36 0.96 2.40
CA MET A 93 4.56 0.15 3.31
C MET A 93 3.44 -0.56 2.57
N ALA A 94 3.14 -1.81 2.95
CA ALA A 94 1.98 -2.59 2.50
C ALA A 94 1.19 -3.06 3.74
N VAL A 95 -0.11 -2.79 3.77
CA VAL A 95 -0.98 -3.10 4.93
C VAL A 95 -1.94 -4.22 4.59
N ASN A 96 -1.70 -5.37 5.19
CA ASN A 96 -2.25 -6.64 4.77
C ASN A 96 -3.24 -7.16 5.78
N GLN A 97 -4.32 -7.77 5.30
CA GLN A 97 -5.31 -8.43 6.14
C GLN A 97 -5.69 -9.80 5.58
N TRP A 98 -5.62 -10.82 6.44
CA TRP A 98 -6.10 -12.16 6.12
C TRP A 98 -7.56 -12.35 6.53
N GLN A 99 -8.35 -12.88 5.62
CA GLN A 99 -9.66 -13.46 5.93
C GLN A 99 -9.55 -14.97 5.94
N TRP A 100 -9.87 -15.57 7.08
CA TRP A 100 -9.84 -17.00 7.29
C TRP A 100 -11.18 -17.60 6.94
N GLY A 101 -11.15 -18.74 6.26
CA GLY A 101 -12.34 -19.49 5.89
C GLY A 101 -12.01 -20.95 5.69
N GLU A 102 -12.97 -21.69 5.13
CA GLU A 102 -12.80 -23.08 4.76
C GLU A 102 -12.55 -23.19 3.26
N MET A 103 -11.55 -23.98 2.88
CA MET A 103 -11.23 -24.27 1.49
C MET A 103 -11.14 -25.78 1.30
N LYS A 104 -11.87 -26.30 0.31
CA LYS A 104 -11.79 -27.70 -0.08
C LYS A 104 -10.70 -27.89 -1.13
N ILE A 105 -9.71 -28.73 -0.82
CA ILE A 105 -8.63 -29.12 -1.74
C ILE A 105 -8.56 -30.64 -1.75
N GLY A 106 -8.85 -31.24 -2.91
CA GLY A 106 -9.05 -32.69 -3.01
C GLY A 106 -10.28 -33.14 -2.21
N GLU A 107 -10.12 -34.16 -1.37
CA GLU A 107 -11.19 -34.72 -0.54
C GLU A 107 -11.32 -34.03 0.82
N HIS A 108 -10.35 -33.20 1.20
CA HIS A 108 -10.27 -32.61 2.53
C HIS A 108 -10.69 -31.13 2.54
N THR A 109 -11.29 -30.71 3.65
CA THR A 109 -11.65 -29.31 3.92
C THR A 109 -10.69 -28.77 4.98
N PHE A 110 -10.04 -27.65 4.67
CA PHE A 110 -9.04 -27.03 5.53
C PHE A 110 -9.47 -25.63 5.93
N LYS A 111 -9.16 -25.24 7.16
CA LYS A 111 -9.31 -23.87 7.63
C LYS A 111 -8.04 -23.08 7.31
N VAL A 112 -8.11 -22.26 6.26
CA VAL A 112 -6.96 -21.50 5.72
C VAL A 112 -7.37 -20.08 5.33
N PRO A 113 -6.42 -19.19 5.03
CA PRO A 113 -6.76 -17.89 4.48
C PRO A 113 -7.41 -18.08 3.11
N VAL A 114 -8.61 -17.55 2.94
CA VAL A 114 -9.39 -17.64 1.68
C VAL A 114 -9.31 -16.35 0.88
N ALA A 115 -9.14 -15.23 1.57
CA ALA A 115 -8.97 -13.92 0.97
C ALA A 115 -7.86 -13.12 1.65
N TRP A 116 -7.18 -12.31 0.85
CA TRP A 116 -6.15 -11.39 1.24
C TRP A 116 -6.49 -9.99 0.74
N ILE A 117 -6.59 -9.06 1.66
CA ILE A 117 -6.97 -7.68 1.39
C ILE A 117 -5.77 -6.79 1.68
N LEU A 118 -5.38 -6.00 0.68
CA LEU A 118 -4.39 -4.96 0.80
C LEU A 118 -5.10 -3.62 0.99
N HIS A 119 -4.79 -2.95 2.09
CA HIS A 119 -5.33 -1.64 2.41
C HIS A 119 -4.37 -0.55 1.95
N ASN A 120 -4.93 0.58 1.52
CA ASN A 120 -4.14 1.75 1.15
C ASN A 120 -3.38 2.27 2.38
N GLU A 121 -2.07 2.39 2.28
CA GLU A 121 -1.17 2.85 3.33
C GLU A 121 -1.50 4.28 3.81
N LEU A 122 -2.05 5.13 2.95
CA LEU A 122 -2.47 6.50 3.30
C LEU A 122 -3.72 6.52 4.18
N SER A 123 -4.52 5.45 4.15
CA SER A 123 -5.69 5.26 4.99
C SER A 123 -5.38 4.50 6.27
N ALA A 124 -4.18 3.91 6.36
CA ALA A 124 -3.78 3.08 7.46
C ALA A 124 -3.04 3.86 8.54
N LYS A 125 -3.26 3.44 9.78
CA LYS A 125 -2.61 3.96 10.96
C LYS A 125 -2.15 2.78 11.81
N LEU A 126 -0.89 2.79 12.20
CA LEU A 126 -0.29 1.73 13.00
C LEU A 126 -0.07 2.26 14.41
N LYS A 127 -0.57 1.54 15.43
CA LYS A 127 -0.29 1.84 16.84
C LYS A 127 0.65 0.78 17.39
N ARG A 128 1.83 1.19 17.85
CA ARG A 128 2.84 0.29 18.40
C ARG A 128 2.65 0.15 19.92
N LYS A 129 2.60 -1.08 20.41
CA LYS A 129 2.69 -1.34 21.85
C LYS A 129 4.17 -1.43 22.26
N GLY A 130 4.74 -0.31 22.69
CA GLY A 130 5.92 -0.22 23.57
C GLY A 130 7.18 -1.06 23.28
N LEU A 131 7.46 -1.50 22.04
CA LEU A 131 8.63 -2.33 21.73
C LEU A 131 9.17 -2.06 20.31
N VAL A 132 10.50 -2.07 20.13
CA VAL A 132 11.20 -1.88 18.84
C VAL A 132 10.81 -2.94 17.79
N PHE A 133 10.48 -4.15 18.25
CA PHE A 133 9.93 -5.26 17.45
C PHE A 133 8.55 -5.70 17.97
N GLY A 134 7.76 -4.73 18.45
CA GLY A 134 6.45 -4.99 19.04
C GLY A 134 5.37 -5.31 18.01
N LYS A 135 4.35 -6.03 18.47
CA LYS A 135 3.10 -6.19 17.73
C LYS A 135 2.46 -4.81 17.53
N GLU A 136 2.17 -4.47 16.28
CA GLU A 136 1.47 -3.24 15.91
C GLU A 136 -0.01 -3.55 15.67
N ASP A 137 -0.89 -2.75 16.25
CA ASP A 137 -2.30 -2.77 15.93
C ASP A 137 -2.54 -1.91 14.67
N VAL A 138 -3.25 -2.48 13.69
CA VAL A 138 -3.53 -1.83 12.40
C VAL A 138 -4.93 -1.23 12.43
N TYR A 139 -5.04 0.05 12.13
CA TYR A 139 -6.29 0.79 12.03
C TYR A 139 -6.48 1.34 10.61
N ILE A 140 -7.69 1.27 10.06
CA ILE A 140 -8.03 1.85 8.77
C ILE A 140 -9.05 2.96 8.94
N LYS A 141 -8.82 4.08 8.24
CA LYS A 141 -9.75 5.20 8.18
C LYS A 141 -11.00 4.79 7.41
N ILE A 142 -12.16 5.04 8.01
CA ILE A 142 -13.47 4.83 7.38
C ILE A 142 -14.12 6.18 7.07
N ALA A 143 -15.05 6.20 6.11
CA ALA A 143 -15.81 7.39 5.80
C ALA A 143 -16.71 7.79 6.98
N LEU A 144 -16.88 9.09 7.22
CA LEU A 144 -17.70 9.60 8.33
C LEU A 144 -19.12 9.00 8.31
N LYS A 145 -19.77 8.93 7.14
CA LYS A 145 -21.09 8.32 6.98
C LYS A 145 -21.13 6.84 7.40
N GLN A 146 -20.08 6.09 7.09
CA GLN A 146 -19.94 4.69 7.49
C GLN A 146 -19.69 4.58 9.00
N ALA A 147 -18.84 5.45 9.57
CA ALA A 147 -18.58 5.52 11.00
C ALA A 147 -19.87 5.77 11.79
N THR A 148 -20.67 6.76 11.37
CA THR A 148 -21.98 7.07 11.99
C THR A 148 -22.95 5.90 11.87
N SER A 149 -22.96 5.21 10.72
CA SER A 149 -23.85 4.04 10.51
C SER A 149 -23.47 2.87 11.42
N ILE A 150 -22.17 2.61 11.61
CA ILE A 150 -21.67 1.55 12.48
C ILE A 150 -21.92 1.88 13.95
N GLN A 151 -21.75 3.15 14.36
CA GLN A 151 -22.05 3.62 15.72
C GLN A 151 -23.54 3.49 16.08
N ASN A 152 -24.44 3.62 15.10
CA ASN A 152 -25.89 3.57 15.32
C ASN A 152 -26.48 2.15 15.28
N LEU A 153 -25.70 1.12 14.92
CA LEU A 153 -26.16 -0.27 14.84
C LEU A 153 -25.84 -1.05 16.12
N SER A 154 -26.84 -1.22 16.99
CA SER A 154 -26.76 -2.00 18.24
C SER A 154 -26.37 -3.48 18.06
N HIS A 155 -26.50 -4.03 16.84
CA HIS A 155 -26.23 -5.44 16.52
C HIS A 155 -24.86 -5.72 15.86
N TYR A 156 -24.05 -4.71 15.54
CA TYR A 156 -22.73 -4.89 14.90
C TYR A 156 -21.58 -5.14 15.92
N SER A 157 -21.90 -5.27 17.20
CA SER A 157 -20.98 -5.33 18.35
C SER A 157 -20.12 -6.60 18.46
N ARG A 158 -20.18 -7.55 17.52
CA ARG A 158 -19.43 -8.83 17.60
C ARG A 158 -18.19 -8.90 16.71
N ALA A 159 -18.11 -8.10 15.65
CA ALA A 159 -16.98 -8.17 14.71
C ALA A 159 -15.86 -7.17 15.03
N TYR A 160 -16.20 -6.00 15.54
CA TYR A 160 -15.27 -4.91 15.85
C TYR A 160 -15.37 -4.58 17.34
N GLU A 161 -14.23 -4.48 18.03
CA GLU A 161 -14.20 -4.00 19.42
C GLU A 161 -14.73 -2.56 19.39
N LEU A 162 -15.88 -2.30 20.03
CA LEU A 162 -16.61 -1.03 19.99
C LEU A 162 -15.78 0.17 20.50
N ASP A 163 -14.69 -0.10 21.22
CA ASP A 163 -13.75 0.91 21.69
C ASP A 163 -12.87 1.52 20.57
N ASP A 164 -12.89 0.96 19.35
CA ASP A 164 -11.94 1.33 18.29
C ASP A 164 -12.43 2.41 17.31
N ILE A 165 -13.70 2.85 17.34
CA ILE A 165 -14.20 3.95 16.48
C ILE A 165 -13.86 5.32 17.11
N LYS A 166 -12.60 5.52 17.50
CA LYS A 166 -12.09 6.85 17.88
C LYS A 166 -11.61 7.53 16.59
N ASN A 167 -12.18 8.69 16.26
CA ASN A 167 -11.76 9.53 15.12
C ASN A 167 -11.96 8.94 13.71
N ASN A 168 -13.01 8.12 13.46
CA ASN A 168 -13.29 7.49 12.16
C ASN A 168 -12.26 6.44 11.71
N TYR A 169 -11.73 5.66 12.65
CA TYR A 169 -10.87 4.51 12.35
C TYR A 169 -11.51 3.21 12.84
N ILE A 170 -11.12 2.08 12.26
CA ILE A 170 -11.47 0.75 12.73
C ILE A 170 -10.21 -0.10 12.87
N LYS A 171 -10.08 -0.85 13.96
CA LYS A 171 -9.01 -1.83 14.12
C LYS A 171 -9.28 -3.05 13.26
N LEU A 172 -8.27 -3.48 12.52
CA LEU A 172 -8.34 -4.68 11.70
C LEU A 172 -7.92 -5.92 12.49
N LYS A 173 -8.71 -6.98 12.40
CA LYS A 173 -8.33 -8.33 12.88
C LYS A 173 -7.54 -9.06 11.81
N ASN A 174 -6.55 -9.86 12.25
CA ASN A 174 -5.65 -10.63 11.38
C ASN A 174 -4.90 -9.78 10.35
N ALA A 175 -4.57 -8.54 10.71
CA ALA A 175 -3.83 -7.61 9.88
C ALA A 175 -2.39 -7.44 10.35
N PHE A 176 -1.51 -7.13 9.41
CA PHE A 176 -0.09 -6.86 9.62
C PHE A 176 0.42 -5.87 8.58
N ALA A 177 1.46 -5.12 8.90
CA ALA A 177 2.12 -4.22 7.95
C ALA A 177 3.50 -4.76 7.59
N LEU A 178 3.79 -4.83 6.28
CA LEU A 178 5.14 -4.99 5.78
C LEU A 178 5.68 -3.60 5.47
N LYS A 179 6.85 -3.26 5.99
CA LYS A 179 7.38 -1.90 5.84
C LYS A 179 8.90 -1.88 6.01
N TYR A 180 9.59 -0.95 5.35
CA TYR A 180 11.01 -0.71 5.63
C TYR A 180 11.20 -0.24 7.09
N ASN A 181 12.38 -0.46 7.68
CA ASN A 181 12.67 -0.19 9.09
C ASN A 181 12.30 1.22 9.59
N TYR A 182 12.25 2.21 8.71
CA TYR A 182 11.93 3.60 9.06
C TYR A 182 10.56 4.08 8.56
N SER A 183 9.76 3.19 7.96
CA SER A 183 8.49 3.52 7.29
C SER A 183 7.44 4.05 8.24
N PRO A 184 6.45 4.83 7.74
CA PRO A 184 5.42 5.42 8.57
C PRO A 184 4.89 4.44 9.61
N GLY A 185 5.12 4.81 10.86
CA GLY A 185 4.64 4.12 12.03
C GLY A 185 4.24 5.21 12.98
N ASP A 186 2.93 5.45 13.04
CA ASP A 186 2.24 6.32 13.99
C ASP A 186 1.93 7.77 13.53
N ASN A 187 0.63 8.03 13.38
CA ASN A 187 0.07 9.37 13.12
C ASN A 187 -0.71 9.92 14.31
N THR A 188 -0.65 9.30 15.49
CA THR A 188 -1.15 9.92 16.72
C THR A 188 -0.25 9.62 17.89
N LYS A 189 0.36 10.66 18.45
CA LYS A 189 0.65 10.71 19.88
C LYS A 189 -0.55 10.15 20.66
N GLU A 190 -0.34 9.06 21.37
CA GLU A 190 -0.95 8.72 22.65
C GLU A 190 -0.35 7.36 23.07
N ASP A 191 0.79 7.43 23.77
CA ASP A 191 1.20 6.58 24.91
C ASP A 191 2.74 6.64 25.08
N ILE A 192 3.26 7.78 25.56
CA ILE A 192 4.54 7.86 26.27
C ILE A 192 4.26 8.39 27.69
N GLU A 193 3.44 7.65 28.42
CA GLU A 193 3.46 7.52 29.88
C GLU A 193 3.12 6.03 30.07
N GLU A 194 3.99 5.11 30.48
CA GLU A 194 5.09 5.16 31.42
C GLU A 194 6.28 4.32 30.90
N GLY A 195 7.51 4.78 31.17
CA GLY A 195 8.65 3.87 31.29
C GLY A 195 9.53 3.68 30.05
N SER A 196 10.12 4.77 29.55
CA SER A 196 11.41 4.81 28.85
C SER A 196 11.59 3.94 27.59
N ILE A 197 11.45 4.57 26.41
CA ILE A 197 12.23 4.17 25.22
C ILE A 197 13.05 5.38 24.77
N SER A 198 14.37 5.20 24.85
CA SER A 198 15.50 6.00 24.38
C SER A 198 15.21 7.19 23.45
N THR A 199 15.67 8.36 23.89
CA THR A 199 15.60 9.68 23.25
C THR A 199 16.67 9.95 22.17
N ASN A 200 17.42 8.95 21.69
CA ASN A 200 18.49 9.18 20.70
C ASN A 200 18.34 8.37 19.42
N VAL A 201 17.13 8.32 18.85
CA VAL A 201 17.01 8.06 17.42
C VAL A 201 17.17 9.42 16.74
N ALA A 202 18.30 9.64 16.05
CA ALA A 202 18.49 10.77 15.13
C ALA A 202 17.23 10.92 14.27
N PRO A 203 16.85 12.14 13.81
CA PRO A 203 15.62 12.33 13.03
C PRO A 203 15.56 11.29 11.92
N ALA A 204 14.74 10.26 12.13
CA ALA A 204 14.60 9.19 11.17
C ALA A 204 13.78 9.82 10.06
N LEU A 205 14.49 10.25 9.02
CA LEU A 205 13.86 10.61 7.77
C LEU A 205 13.01 9.42 7.37
N TYR A 206 11.71 9.66 7.25
CA TYR A 206 10.78 8.67 6.70
C TYR A 206 11.42 8.10 5.43
N PRO A 207 11.45 6.78 5.24
CA PRO A 207 12.08 6.17 4.10
C PRO A 207 11.38 6.74 2.91
N THR A 208 12.21 7.35 2.09
CA THR A 208 11.80 7.82 0.80
C THR A 208 11.41 6.58 0.01
N PRO A 209 10.17 6.50 -0.52
CA PRO A 209 9.81 5.41 -1.41
C PRO A 209 10.87 5.32 -2.52
N PRO A 210 11.33 4.10 -2.90
CA PRO A 210 12.38 3.93 -3.89
C PRO A 210 12.19 4.74 -5.19
N PHE A 211 10.93 4.97 -5.59
CA PHE A 211 10.58 5.68 -6.82
C PHE A 211 10.21 7.17 -6.62
N LEU A 212 10.45 7.76 -5.44
CA LEU A 212 10.15 9.19 -5.22
C LEU A 212 10.95 10.10 -6.16
N THR A 213 12.22 9.79 -6.38
CA THR A 213 13.11 10.57 -7.28
C THR A 213 12.70 10.45 -8.74
N CYS A 214 11.90 9.44 -9.10
CA CYS A 214 11.40 9.29 -10.48
C CYS A 214 10.39 10.37 -10.86
N ASN A 215 9.75 11.05 -9.90
CA ASN A 215 8.79 12.11 -10.20
C ASN A 215 9.40 13.25 -11.03
N GLU A 216 10.65 13.62 -10.77
CA GLU A 216 11.35 14.67 -11.54
C GLU A 216 11.55 14.25 -13.00
N PHE A 217 11.98 13.00 -13.21
CA PHE A 217 12.14 12.44 -14.55
C PHE A 217 10.80 12.31 -15.30
N ILE A 218 9.72 11.92 -14.61
CA ILE A 218 8.37 11.85 -15.20
C ILE A 218 7.90 13.26 -15.58
N ALA A 219 8.11 14.26 -14.72
CA ALA A 219 7.76 15.64 -15.01
C ALA A 219 8.52 16.18 -16.23
N LEU A 220 9.83 15.95 -16.29
CA LEU A 220 10.67 16.33 -17.44
C LEU A 220 10.18 15.64 -18.73
N ARG A 221 9.86 14.35 -18.66
CA ARG A 221 9.34 13.60 -19.82
C ARG A 221 8.01 14.16 -20.31
N LYS A 222 7.11 14.53 -19.40
CA LYS A 222 5.83 15.17 -19.74
C LYS A 222 6.04 16.52 -20.42
N GLN A 223 7.01 17.31 -19.94
CA GLN A 223 7.39 18.58 -20.57
C GLN A 223 7.95 18.38 -21.99
N LEU A 224 8.86 17.41 -22.18
CA LEU A 224 9.41 17.10 -23.49
C LEU A 224 8.33 16.65 -24.48
N ARG A 225 7.41 15.77 -24.06
CA ARG A 225 6.26 15.36 -24.90
C ARG A 225 5.38 16.54 -25.30
N ALA A 226 5.10 17.45 -24.37
CA ALA A 226 4.32 18.64 -24.65
C ALA A 226 5.02 19.55 -25.68
N LEU A 227 6.34 19.70 -25.56
CA LEU A 227 7.16 20.46 -26.49
C LEU A 227 7.21 19.81 -27.89
N ASP A 228 7.31 18.49 -27.97
CA ASP A 228 7.24 17.75 -29.24
C ASP A 228 5.87 17.93 -29.89
N MET A 229 4.77 17.85 -29.14
CA MET A 229 3.43 18.09 -29.64
C MET A 229 3.25 19.53 -30.12
N GLN A 230 3.74 20.52 -29.38
CA GLN A 230 3.71 21.93 -29.79
C GLN A 230 4.53 22.16 -31.07
N THR A 231 5.68 21.50 -31.19
CA THR A 231 6.51 21.58 -32.39
C THR A 231 5.81 20.94 -33.59
N ALA A 232 5.20 19.76 -33.41
CA ALA A 232 4.42 19.08 -34.44
C ALA A 232 3.20 19.92 -34.88
N ASP A 233 2.48 20.52 -33.93
CA ASP A 233 1.37 21.45 -34.23
C ASP A 233 1.86 22.68 -34.98
N GLY A 234 3.01 23.25 -34.60
CA GLY A 234 3.66 24.33 -35.35
C GLY A 234 4.02 23.93 -36.80
N PHE A 235 4.53 22.72 -37.00
CA PHE A 235 4.79 22.18 -38.35
C PHE A 235 3.51 21.97 -39.15
N ILE A 236 2.46 21.39 -38.55
CA ILE A 236 1.16 21.18 -39.19
C ILE A 236 0.55 22.52 -39.61
N ASN A 237 0.53 23.49 -38.71
CA ASN A 237 0.02 24.84 -39.00
C ASN A 237 0.83 25.53 -40.09
N LYS A 238 2.16 25.37 -40.12
CA LYS A 238 3.01 25.90 -41.20
C LYS A 238 2.71 25.22 -42.55
N ILE A 239 2.48 23.91 -42.58
CA ILE A 239 2.08 23.18 -43.79
C ILE A 239 0.69 23.63 -44.26
N LEU A 240 -0.26 23.85 -43.34
CA LEU A 240 -1.60 24.35 -43.66
C LEU A 240 -1.55 25.79 -44.19
N HIS A 241 -0.71 26.67 -43.63
CA HIS A 241 -0.47 28.01 -44.19
C HIS A 241 0.14 27.97 -45.59
N TRP A 242 0.97 26.97 -45.91
CA TRP A 242 1.52 26.75 -47.25
C TRP A 242 0.53 26.09 -48.23
N LYS A 243 -0.62 25.59 -47.76
CA LYS A 243 -1.67 25.00 -48.59
C LYS A 243 -2.99 25.74 -48.40
N ILE A 244 -3.09 26.91 -49.03
CA ILE A 244 -4.23 27.45 -49.81
C ILE A 244 -3.72 28.82 -50.31
N GLY A 245 -3.27 28.89 -51.57
CA GLY A 245 -3.02 30.17 -52.26
C GLY A 245 -1.62 30.43 -52.84
N ASP A 246 -0.58 29.64 -52.53
CA ASP A 246 0.75 29.83 -53.15
C ASP A 246 0.94 28.92 -54.39
N ALA A 247 0.15 29.22 -55.42
CA ALA A 247 0.47 29.15 -56.85
C ALA A 247 -0.45 30.12 -57.59
#